data_AF-A0A060XKI2-F1
#
_entry.id   AF-A0A060XKI2-F1
#
_cell.length_a   1.000
_cell.length_b   1.000
_cell.length_c   1.000
_cell.angle_alpha   90.00
_cell.angle_beta   90.00
_cell.angle_gamma   90.00
#
_symmetry.space_group_name_H-M   'P 1'
#
loop_
_entity.id
_entity.type
_entity.pdbx_description
1 polymer ?
#
loop_
_entity_poly.entity_id
_entity_poly.type
_entity_poly.pdbx_seq_one_letter_code
_entity_poly.pdbx_strand_id
1 'polypeptide(L)'
;MQVVREQITRTLSSKPTSLELFKNKVNALNYSEILKLRQTERLHQEETLAPPVLELKERLKPELLELIRQQRLNRLCQGTLFRKISSRRRQDKLWYCRLSPNHKVLHFGDVEEDTETPPIESLQEKIPVADIKALLTGKDCPHMKENKGKQTKEGLDLAFSITYDVEEYSLNFIASSRTDFCLWTDGLSVLLGRDMSSECMRSELDILLSMEIKLRLLDLENVPIPDCAPPVPKPPSNFNFCYDLSQAEQYTSTMTDKMRKKSRKSHCRIFNELICKLWWKISIWSPTNKQDFWLSQTCNFFFKRLLCPPLVTCINGTCLNLLSV
;
A
#
# COMPACT_ATOMS: atom_id res chain seq x y z
N MET A 1 23.08 -27.63 -10.26
CA MET A 1 23.22 -28.59 -9.13
C MET A 1 22.12 -28.49 -8.07
N GLN A 2 21.64 -27.30 -7.68
CA GLN A 2 20.66 -27.15 -6.59
C GLN A 2 19.28 -27.79 -6.88
N VAL A 3 18.80 -27.70 -8.13
CA VAL A 3 17.55 -28.35 -8.57
C VAL A 3 17.65 -29.88 -8.51
N VAL A 4 18.77 -30.45 -8.97
CA VAL A 4 19.01 -31.90 -8.96
C VAL A 4 19.05 -32.44 -7.53
N ARG A 5 19.72 -31.73 -6.62
CA ARG A 5 19.74 -32.08 -5.20
C ARG A 5 18.33 -32.10 -4.60
N GLU A 6 17.48 -31.15 -4.99
CA GLU A 6 16.10 -31.05 -4.51
C GLU A 6 15.20 -32.15 -5.10
N GLN A 7 15.33 -32.45 -6.39
CA GLN A 7 14.64 -33.58 -7.04
C GLN A 7 14.94 -34.90 -6.30
N ILE A 8 16.21 -35.16 -6.00
CA ILE A 8 16.65 -36.34 -5.26
C ILE A 8 16.08 -36.32 -3.84
N THR A 9 16.23 -35.21 -3.11
CA THR A 9 15.80 -35.10 -1.70
C THR A 9 14.29 -35.29 -1.55
N ARG A 10 13.48 -34.66 -2.40
CA ARG A 10 12.01 -34.80 -2.42
C ARG A 10 11.59 -36.22 -2.79
N THR A 11 12.25 -36.82 -3.80
CA THR A 11 11.93 -38.19 -4.19
C THR A 11 12.25 -39.19 -3.10
N LEU A 12 13.40 -39.04 -2.42
CA LEU A 12 13.79 -39.87 -1.27
C LEU A 12 12.85 -39.69 -0.07
N SER A 13 12.32 -38.48 0.14
CA SER A 13 11.32 -38.21 1.19
C SER A 13 10.03 -39.02 0.99
N SER A 14 9.70 -39.38 -0.26
CA SER A 14 8.56 -40.24 -0.60
C SER A 14 8.81 -41.75 -0.38
N LYS A 15 9.98 -42.13 0.17
CA LYS A 15 10.40 -43.50 0.50
C LYS A 15 10.06 -44.52 -0.61
N PRO A 16 10.64 -44.38 -1.82
CA PRO A 16 10.37 -45.30 -2.92
C PRO A 16 10.85 -46.72 -2.56
N THR A 17 10.03 -47.71 -2.88
CA THR A 17 10.24 -49.13 -2.54
C THR A 17 11.14 -49.87 -3.54
N SER A 18 11.47 -49.24 -4.67
CA SER A 18 12.39 -49.80 -5.66
C SER A 18 13.17 -48.71 -6.41
N LEU A 19 14.29 -49.10 -6.99
CA LEU A 19 15.13 -48.19 -7.80
C LEU A 19 14.40 -47.70 -9.05
N GLU A 20 13.58 -48.54 -9.68
CA GLU A 20 12.77 -48.16 -10.85
C GLU A 20 11.68 -47.16 -10.48
N LEU A 21 11.01 -47.33 -9.32
CA LEU A 21 10.08 -46.33 -8.79
C LEU A 21 10.78 -45.01 -8.46
N PHE A 22 12.00 -45.06 -7.95
CA PHE A 22 12.82 -43.86 -7.73
C PHE A 22 13.13 -43.14 -9.04
N LYS A 23 13.63 -43.84 -10.06
CA LYS A 23 13.94 -43.26 -11.38
C LYS A 23 12.71 -42.62 -12.01
N ASN A 24 11.57 -43.32 -12.00
CA ASN A 24 10.33 -42.81 -12.55
C ASN A 24 9.85 -41.54 -11.83
N LYS A 25 9.93 -41.51 -10.49
CA LYS A 25 9.56 -40.33 -9.70
C LYS A 25 10.52 -39.15 -9.87
N VAL A 26 11.83 -39.38 -9.92
CA VAL A 26 12.82 -38.30 -10.16
C VAL A 26 12.62 -37.69 -11.55
N ASN A 27 12.37 -38.52 -12.56
CA ASN A 27 12.16 -38.06 -13.93
C ASN A 27 10.81 -37.35 -14.11
N ALA A 28 9.78 -37.76 -13.36
CA ALA A 28 8.50 -37.06 -13.31
C ALA A 28 8.66 -35.64 -12.76
N LEU A 29 9.40 -35.48 -11.65
CA LEU A 29 9.75 -34.19 -11.01
C LEU A 29 10.73 -33.36 -11.84
N ASN A 30 10.33 -33.01 -13.06
CA ASN A 30 11.14 -32.23 -13.99
C ASN A 30 11.33 -30.77 -13.52
N TYR A 31 12.18 -30.02 -14.21
CA TYR A 31 12.50 -28.63 -13.85
C TYR A 31 11.26 -27.74 -13.69
N SER A 32 10.25 -27.91 -14.55
CA SER A 32 9.03 -27.10 -14.50
C SER A 32 8.17 -27.44 -13.26
N GLU A 33 8.13 -28.69 -12.85
CA GLU A 33 7.40 -29.12 -11.65
C GLU A 33 8.09 -28.64 -10.38
N ILE A 34 9.42 -28.72 -10.29
CA ILE A 34 10.17 -28.15 -9.16
C ILE A 34 9.95 -26.64 -9.06
N LEU A 35 9.91 -25.93 -10.19
CA LEU A 35 9.64 -24.50 -10.18
C LEU A 35 8.21 -24.18 -9.70
N LYS A 36 7.21 -24.98 -10.13
CA LYS A 36 5.83 -24.88 -9.63
C LYS A 36 5.76 -25.15 -8.13
N LEU A 37 6.39 -26.22 -7.64
CA LEU A 37 6.41 -26.56 -6.22
C LEU A 37 7.03 -25.45 -5.36
N ARG A 38 8.18 -24.91 -5.77
CA ARG A 38 8.80 -23.76 -5.10
C ARG A 38 7.90 -22.52 -5.13
N GLN A 39 7.16 -22.31 -6.20
CA GLN A 39 6.21 -21.20 -6.30
C GLN A 39 5.02 -21.40 -5.36
N THR A 40 4.43 -22.59 -5.33
CA THR A 40 3.34 -22.95 -4.41
C THR A 40 3.79 -22.87 -2.96
N GLU A 41 4.99 -23.34 -2.63
CA GLU A 41 5.55 -23.26 -1.28
C GLU A 41 5.77 -21.81 -0.84
N ARG A 42 6.30 -20.95 -1.71
CA ARG A 42 6.42 -19.50 -1.42
C ARG A 42 5.06 -18.87 -1.16
N LEU A 43 4.06 -19.19 -1.98
CA LEU A 43 2.70 -18.69 -1.80
C LEU A 43 2.09 -19.20 -0.49
N HIS A 44 2.28 -20.49 -0.17
CA HIS A 44 1.77 -21.10 1.05
C HIS A 44 2.47 -20.58 2.32
N GLN A 45 3.78 -20.28 2.25
CA GLN A 45 4.51 -19.60 3.33
C GLN A 45 4.08 -18.14 3.50
N GLU A 46 3.74 -17.45 2.40
CA GLU A 46 3.15 -16.11 2.47
C GLU A 46 1.73 -16.12 3.06
N GLU A 47 0.96 -17.20 2.86
CA GLU A 47 -0.40 -17.36 3.40
C GLU A 47 -0.44 -17.89 4.84
N THR A 48 0.49 -18.77 5.23
CA THR A 48 0.55 -19.37 6.58
C THR A 48 1.44 -18.53 7.48
N LEU A 49 0.98 -17.33 7.82
CA LEU A 49 1.68 -16.46 8.74
C LEU A 49 1.58 -17.00 10.17
N ALA A 50 2.73 -17.16 10.85
CA ALA A 50 2.76 -17.56 12.26
C ALA A 50 1.95 -16.56 13.12
N PRO A 51 1.34 -16.99 14.25
CA PRO A 51 0.51 -16.12 15.07
C PRO A 51 1.15 -14.77 15.46
N PRO A 52 2.45 -14.70 15.83
CA PRO A 52 3.11 -13.42 16.12
C PRO A 52 3.16 -12.47 14.91
N VAL A 53 3.22 -13.00 13.69
CA VAL A 53 3.24 -12.22 12.45
C VAL A 53 1.84 -11.67 12.13
N LEU A 54 0.78 -12.43 12.43
CA LEU A 54 -0.59 -11.94 12.32
C LEU A 54 -0.88 -10.82 13.32
N GLU A 55 -0.44 -10.97 14.57
CA GLU A 55 -0.55 -9.90 15.59
C GLU A 55 0.19 -8.64 15.13
N LEU A 56 1.39 -8.79 14.57
CA LEU A 56 2.15 -7.68 14.01
C LEU A 56 1.41 -7.03 12.83
N LYS A 57 0.79 -7.82 11.94
CA LYS A 57 0.02 -7.33 10.80
C LYS A 57 -1.15 -6.45 11.26
N GLU A 58 -1.92 -6.90 12.26
CA GLU A 58 -3.04 -6.14 12.81
C GLU A 58 -2.58 -4.85 13.51
N ARG A 59 -1.44 -4.87 14.20
CA ARG A 59 -0.87 -3.66 14.84
C ARG A 59 -0.41 -2.60 13.82
N LEU A 60 0.10 -3.02 12.65
CA LEU A 60 0.60 -2.11 11.62
C LEU A 60 -0.52 -1.55 10.72
N LYS A 61 -1.61 -2.30 10.56
CA LYS A 61 -2.76 -1.95 9.73
C LYS A 61 -3.31 -0.52 9.91
N PRO A 62 -3.57 0.00 11.14
CA PRO A 62 -4.11 1.34 11.29
C PRO A 62 -3.16 2.43 10.79
N GLU A 63 -1.85 2.28 11.01
CA GLU A 63 -0.85 3.25 10.55
C GLU A 63 -0.75 3.29 9.02
N LEU A 64 -0.79 2.11 8.37
CA LEU A 64 -0.75 2.03 6.91
C LEU A 64 -2.07 2.51 6.28
N LEU A 65 -3.21 2.27 6.93
CA LEU A 65 -4.49 2.85 6.52
C LEU A 65 -4.46 4.38 6.60
N GLU A 66 -3.87 4.95 7.65
CA GLU A 66 -3.70 6.41 7.77
C GLU A 66 -2.79 6.97 6.67
N LEU A 67 -1.74 6.25 6.29
CA LEU A 67 -0.90 6.62 5.15
C LEU A 67 -1.71 6.66 3.84
N ILE A 68 -2.53 5.65 3.58
CA ILE A 68 -3.43 5.64 2.41
C ILE A 68 -4.42 6.80 2.49
N ARG A 69 -4.98 7.07 3.68
CA ARG A 69 -5.91 8.17 3.92
C ARG A 69 -5.30 9.53 3.53
N GLN A 70 -4.07 9.78 3.97
CA GLN A 70 -3.32 10.99 3.61
C GLN A 70 -3.05 11.06 2.10
N GLN A 71 -2.70 9.93 1.47
CA GLN A 71 -2.50 9.86 0.03
C GLN A 71 -3.78 10.26 -0.72
N ARG A 72 -4.95 9.77 -0.30
CA ARG A 72 -6.23 10.09 -0.95
C ARG A 72 -6.55 11.58 -0.87
N LEU A 73 -6.36 12.20 0.30
CA LEU A 73 -6.55 13.64 0.47
C LEU A 73 -5.58 14.45 -0.40
N ASN A 74 -4.31 14.04 -0.48
CA ASN A 74 -3.33 14.66 -1.36
C ASN A 74 -3.74 14.55 -2.84
N ARG A 75 -4.30 13.41 -3.27
CA ARG A 75 -4.80 13.23 -4.64
C ARG A 75 -6.00 14.12 -4.93
N LEU A 76 -6.93 14.28 -3.99
CA LEU A 76 -8.01 15.26 -4.13
C LEU A 76 -7.46 16.69 -4.22
N CYS A 77 -6.43 17.03 -3.43
CA CYS A 77 -5.81 18.35 -3.48
C CYS A 77 -5.09 18.63 -4.80
N GLN A 78 -4.51 17.60 -5.43
CA GLN A 78 -3.96 17.69 -6.78
C GLN A 78 -5.07 18.02 -7.77
N GLY A 79 -6.19 17.30 -7.71
CA GLY A 79 -7.34 17.50 -8.59
C GLY A 79 -7.32 16.60 -9.82
N THR A 80 -8.40 16.62 -10.60
CA THR A 80 -8.58 15.76 -11.78
C THR A 80 -9.47 16.46 -12.81
N LEU A 81 -9.16 16.22 -14.09
CA LEU A 81 -10.00 16.62 -15.22
C LEU A 81 -11.11 15.58 -15.45
N PHE A 82 -12.33 16.06 -15.63
CA PHE A 82 -13.51 15.26 -15.89
C PHE A 82 -14.17 15.70 -17.20
N ARG A 83 -14.77 14.74 -17.92
CA ARG A 83 -15.58 15.04 -19.10
C ARG A 83 -16.96 15.52 -18.66
N LYS A 84 -17.45 16.60 -19.28
CA LYS A 84 -18.79 17.14 -18.99
C LYS A 84 -19.86 16.18 -19.49
N ILE A 85 -20.86 15.92 -18.66
CA ILE A 85 -21.97 15.02 -18.97
C ILE A 85 -22.96 15.78 -19.87
N SER A 86 -22.82 15.65 -21.19
CA SER A 86 -23.66 16.34 -22.18
C SER A 86 -24.63 15.39 -22.89
N SER A 87 -25.87 15.83 -23.10
CA SER A 87 -26.86 15.16 -23.96
C SER A 87 -26.62 15.42 -25.47
N ARG A 88 -25.88 16.49 -25.83
CA ARG A 88 -25.65 16.92 -27.22
C ARG A 88 -24.22 16.64 -27.68
N ARG A 89 -24.12 15.91 -28.80
CA ARG A 89 -22.93 15.24 -29.37
C ARG A 89 -21.78 16.12 -29.93
N ARG A 90 -21.64 17.39 -29.56
CA ARG A 90 -20.80 18.32 -30.35
C ARG A 90 -19.59 19.01 -29.71
N GLN A 91 -19.26 18.80 -28.43
CA GLN A 91 -17.98 19.28 -27.88
C GLN A 91 -17.60 18.49 -26.62
N ASP A 92 -16.39 17.92 -26.61
CA ASP A 92 -15.76 17.29 -25.44
C ASP A 92 -15.29 18.38 -24.47
N LYS A 93 -16.25 19.05 -23.81
CA LYS A 93 -15.90 20.04 -22.78
C LYS A 93 -15.37 19.32 -21.55
N LEU A 94 -14.20 19.73 -21.09
CA LEU A 94 -13.59 19.28 -19.86
C LEU A 94 -13.87 20.29 -18.74
N TRP A 95 -13.92 19.78 -17.52
CA TRP A 95 -13.98 20.58 -16.31
C TRP A 95 -13.04 19.99 -15.28
N TYR A 96 -12.56 20.81 -14.37
CA TYR A 96 -11.59 20.40 -13.36
C TYR A 96 -12.18 20.50 -11.98
N CYS A 97 -11.85 19.55 -11.12
CA CYS A 97 -12.23 19.58 -9.71
C CYS A 97 -11.01 19.28 -8.85
N ARG A 98 -10.82 20.05 -7.77
CA ARG A 98 -9.79 19.82 -6.77
C ARG A 98 -10.24 20.24 -5.39
N LEU A 99 -9.66 19.62 -4.37
CA LEU A 99 -9.78 20.03 -2.98
C LEU A 99 -8.78 21.14 -2.65
N SER A 100 -9.19 22.08 -1.80
CA SER A 100 -8.29 23.06 -1.21
C SER A 100 -7.28 22.41 -0.26
N PRO A 101 -6.04 22.92 -0.15
CA PRO A 101 -5.00 22.31 0.70
C PRO A 101 -5.36 22.19 2.20
N ASN A 102 -6.35 22.95 2.69
CA ASN A 102 -6.84 22.87 4.06
C ASN A 102 -7.98 21.85 4.24
N HIS A 103 -8.35 21.14 3.17
CA HIS A 103 -9.42 20.14 3.10
C HIS A 103 -10.83 20.66 3.43
N LYS A 104 -11.09 21.96 3.26
CA LYS A 104 -12.38 22.57 3.65
C LYS A 104 -13.30 22.91 2.49
N VAL A 105 -12.79 23.06 1.28
CA VAL A 105 -13.56 23.51 0.11
C VAL A 105 -13.14 22.74 -1.14
N LEU A 106 -14.11 22.22 -1.88
CA LEU A 106 -13.93 21.72 -3.25
C LEU A 106 -14.09 22.87 -4.23
N HIS A 107 -13.10 23.05 -5.10
CA HIS A 107 -13.10 24.04 -6.17
C HIS A 107 -13.28 23.34 -7.51
N PHE A 108 -14.13 23.88 -8.36
CA PHE A 108 -14.32 23.36 -9.70
C PHE A 108 -14.72 24.42 -10.72
N GLY A 109 -14.58 24.07 -12.00
CA GLY A 109 -14.92 24.96 -13.10
C GLY A 109 -14.61 24.33 -14.45
N ASP A 110 -15.21 24.88 -15.51
CA ASP A 110 -14.91 24.50 -16.89
C ASP A 110 -13.47 24.90 -17.26
N VAL A 111 -12.80 24.08 -18.07
CA VAL A 111 -11.40 24.29 -18.46
C VAL A 111 -11.25 24.16 -19.97
N GLU A 112 -10.37 24.98 -20.56
CA GLU A 112 -10.00 24.90 -21.97
C GLU A 112 -9.13 23.66 -22.25
N GLU A 113 -9.21 23.12 -23.48
CA GLU A 113 -8.68 21.79 -23.83
C GLU A 113 -7.16 21.63 -23.60
N ASP A 114 -6.40 22.73 -23.62
CA ASP A 114 -4.93 22.73 -23.47
C ASP A 114 -4.42 22.89 -22.02
N THR A 115 -5.30 23.08 -21.04
CA THR A 115 -4.89 23.33 -19.64
C THR A 115 -5.00 22.08 -18.77
N GLU A 116 -3.88 21.41 -18.50
CA GLU A 116 -3.88 20.18 -17.68
C GLU A 116 -4.13 20.43 -16.17
N THR A 117 -3.59 21.53 -15.62
CA THR A 117 -3.70 21.87 -14.19
C THR A 117 -3.97 23.36 -14.00
N PRO A 118 -5.24 23.78 -13.93
CA PRO A 118 -5.58 25.18 -13.70
C PRO A 118 -5.21 25.63 -12.28
N PRO A 119 -4.82 26.91 -12.09
CA PRO A 119 -4.65 27.48 -10.75
C PRO A 119 -5.98 27.46 -9.99
N ILE A 120 -5.92 27.33 -8.66
CA ILE A 120 -7.14 27.24 -7.83
C ILE A 120 -8.04 28.49 -7.95
N GLU A 121 -7.44 29.64 -8.27
CA GLU A 121 -8.13 30.93 -8.41
C GLU A 121 -8.99 31.02 -9.68
N SER A 122 -8.67 30.26 -10.73
CA SER A 122 -9.47 30.25 -11.95
C SER A 122 -10.73 29.37 -11.83
N LEU A 123 -10.82 28.55 -10.79
CA LEU A 123 -11.98 27.71 -10.50
C LEU A 123 -13.01 28.52 -9.71
N GLN A 124 -14.04 28.98 -10.41
CA GLN A 124 -15.01 29.94 -9.89
C GLN A 124 -16.01 29.30 -8.91
N GLU A 125 -16.38 28.04 -9.14
CA GLU A 125 -17.38 27.35 -8.32
C GLU A 125 -16.76 26.65 -7.11
N LYS A 126 -17.49 26.69 -5.98
CA LYS A 126 -16.99 26.23 -4.68
C LYS A 126 -18.08 25.51 -3.91
N ILE A 127 -17.74 24.36 -3.35
CA ILE A 127 -18.58 23.63 -2.39
C ILE A 127 -17.80 23.47 -1.08
N PRO A 128 -18.23 24.09 0.02
CA PRO A 128 -17.68 23.80 1.34
C PRO A 128 -17.89 22.31 1.66
N VAL A 129 -16.85 21.65 2.16
CA VAL A 129 -16.91 20.23 2.53
C VAL A 129 -17.93 19.99 3.65
N ALA A 130 -18.13 20.99 4.52
CA ALA A 130 -19.15 20.95 5.57
C ALA A 130 -20.59 20.86 5.03
N ASP A 131 -20.83 21.32 3.80
CA ASP A 131 -22.16 21.35 3.19
C ASP A 131 -22.47 20.06 2.42
N ILE A 132 -21.50 19.14 2.31
CA ILE A 132 -21.68 17.86 1.63
C ILE A 132 -22.50 16.91 2.51
N LYS A 133 -23.63 16.45 1.97
CA LYS A 133 -24.56 15.52 2.66
C LYS A 133 -24.23 14.06 2.40
N ALA A 134 -24.06 13.69 1.12
CA ALA A 134 -23.84 12.31 0.74
C ALA A 134 -23.05 12.16 -0.56
N LEU A 135 -22.26 11.09 -0.61
CA LEU A 135 -21.64 10.53 -1.80
C LEU A 135 -22.53 9.40 -2.33
N LEU A 136 -22.93 9.51 -3.60
CA LEU A 136 -23.70 8.51 -4.34
C LEU A 136 -22.81 7.90 -5.42
N THR A 137 -23.03 6.63 -5.77
CA THR A 137 -22.26 5.90 -6.78
C THR A 137 -23.14 5.10 -7.71
N GLY A 138 -22.71 4.93 -8.96
CA GLY A 138 -23.39 4.12 -9.96
C GLY A 138 -24.84 4.52 -10.20
N LYS A 139 -25.73 3.54 -10.15
CA LYS A 139 -27.18 3.70 -10.39
C LYS A 139 -27.87 4.69 -9.43
N ASP A 140 -27.28 4.97 -8.28
CA ASP A 140 -27.86 5.87 -7.29
C ASP A 140 -27.64 7.34 -7.66
N CYS A 141 -26.73 7.63 -8.58
CA CYS A 141 -26.46 8.98 -9.06
C CYS A 141 -27.64 9.56 -9.86
N PRO A 142 -28.04 10.82 -9.62
CA PRO A 142 -29.18 11.45 -10.32
C PRO A 142 -29.06 11.40 -11.85
N HIS A 143 -27.88 11.74 -12.37
CA HIS A 143 -27.57 11.74 -13.81
C HIS A 143 -27.61 10.35 -14.47
N MET A 144 -27.57 9.27 -13.68
CA MET A 144 -27.73 7.89 -14.14
C MET A 144 -29.18 7.40 -14.09
N LYS A 145 -30.07 8.06 -13.35
CA LYS A 145 -31.50 7.67 -13.32
C LYS A 145 -32.27 8.18 -14.53
N GLU A 146 -31.83 9.28 -15.14
CA GLU A 146 -32.52 9.94 -16.25
C GLU A 146 -32.23 9.28 -17.62
N ASN A 147 -31.08 8.63 -17.79
CA ASN A 147 -30.59 8.13 -19.08
C ASN A 147 -30.85 6.63 -19.33
N LYS A 148 -32.03 6.12 -18.98
CA LYS A 148 -32.35 4.67 -18.95
C LYS A 148 -32.18 3.88 -20.26
N GLY A 149 -32.03 4.54 -21.41
CA GLY A 149 -31.99 3.90 -22.74
C GLY A 149 -30.62 3.79 -23.44
N LYS A 150 -29.55 4.41 -22.91
CA LYS A 150 -28.24 4.50 -23.60
C LYS A 150 -27.02 4.30 -22.68
N GLN A 151 -27.20 3.61 -21.56
CA GLN A 151 -26.10 3.43 -20.60
C GLN A 151 -25.28 2.19 -20.93
N THR A 152 -24.02 2.41 -21.32
CA THR A 152 -23.00 1.36 -21.30
C THR A 152 -22.73 0.99 -19.85
N LYS A 153 -22.69 -0.32 -19.54
CA LYS A 153 -22.39 -0.85 -18.20
C LYS A 153 -21.14 -0.22 -17.57
N GLU A 154 -20.12 0.06 -18.39
CA GLU A 154 -18.87 0.69 -17.96
C GLU A 154 -19.04 2.14 -17.46
N GLY A 155 -19.97 2.91 -18.04
CA GLY A 155 -20.23 4.28 -17.60
C GLY A 155 -20.88 4.35 -16.22
N LEU A 156 -21.71 3.35 -15.88
CA LEU A 156 -22.33 3.21 -14.56
C LEU A 156 -21.29 2.92 -13.48
N ASP A 157 -20.33 2.03 -13.76
CA ASP A 157 -19.33 1.62 -12.78
C ASP A 157 -18.29 2.72 -12.45
N LEU A 158 -18.31 3.84 -13.20
CA LEU A 158 -17.42 4.99 -13.05
C LEU A 158 -18.15 6.27 -12.59
N ALA A 159 -19.47 6.18 -12.40
CA ALA A 159 -20.31 7.31 -12.03
C ALA A 159 -20.35 7.52 -10.52
N PHE A 160 -20.16 8.75 -10.08
CA PHE A 160 -20.40 9.14 -8.68
C PHE A 160 -20.95 10.56 -8.60
N SER A 161 -21.57 10.92 -7.48
CA SER A 161 -22.16 12.24 -7.29
C SER A 161 -22.08 12.69 -5.85
N ILE A 162 -21.87 13.99 -5.64
CA ILE A 162 -21.86 14.63 -4.34
C ILE A 162 -23.15 15.44 -4.22
N THR A 163 -23.93 15.18 -3.18
CA THR A 163 -25.12 15.99 -2.84
C THR A 163 -24.75 17.00 -1.76
N TYR A 164 -25.22 18.25 -1.89
CA TYR A 164 -24.90 19.33 -0.96
C TYR A 164 -26.13 20.22 -0.66
N ASP A 165 -26.08 20.99 0.43
CA ASP A 165 -27.25 21.60 1.07
C ASP A 165 -27.93 22.75 0.29
N VAL A 166 -27.28 23.29 -0.74
CA VAL A 166 -27.90 24.32 -1.57
C VAL A 166 -28.92 23.64 -2.50
N GLU A 167 -30.22 23.73 -2.16
CA GLU A 167 -31.36 23.37 -3.03
C GLU A 167 -31.38 21.94 -3.62
N GLU A 168 -30.88 20.94 -2.88
CA GLU A 168 -30.77 19.53 -3.36
C GLU A 168 -29.93 19.37 -4.63
N TYR A 169 -29.03 20.31 -4.93
CA TYR A 169 -28.13 20.17 -6.06
C TYR A 169 -27.13 19.01 -5.83
N SER A 170 -26.82 18.34 -6.95
CA SER A 170 -25.82 17.28 -7.00
C SER A 170 -24.71 17.66 -7.97
N LEU A 171 -23.45 17.60 -7.53
CA LEU A 171 -22.31 17.66 -8.42
C LEU A 171 -22.05 16.24 -8.97
N ASN A 172 -22.21 16.09 -10.28
CA ASN A 172 -22.19 14.80 -10.97
C ASN A 172 -20.82 14.55 -11.64
N PHE A 173 -20.27 13.35 -11.46
CA PHE A 173 -18.96 12.96 -11.98
C PHE A 173 -19.05 11.66 -12.78
N ILE A 174 -18.24 11.57 -13.82
CA ILE A 174 -17.90 10.32 -14.51
C ILE A 174 -16.38 10.25 -14.55
N ALA A 175 -15.81 9.30 -13.80
CA ALA A 175 -14.35 9.11 -13.77
C ALA A 175 -13.83 8.66 -15.15
N SER A 176 -12.62 9.07 -15.50
CA SER A 176 -11.91 8.61 -16.70
C SER A 176 -11.46 7.15 -16.62
N SER A 177 -11.25 6.65 -15.41
CA SER A 177 -10.76 5.29 -15.15
C SER A 177 -11.29 4.76 -13.83
N ARG A 178 -11.24 3.43 -13.66
CA ARG A 178 -11.57 2.77 -12.39
C ARG A 178 -10.66 3.23 -11.25
N THR A 179 -9.40 3.53 -11.54
CA THR A 179 -8.45 4.05 -10.57
C THR A 179 -8.89 5.43 -10.06
N ASP A 180 -9.23 6.34 -10.97
CA ASP A 180 -9.69 7.68 -10.58
C ASP A 180 -11.00 7.60 -9.79
N PHE A 181 -11.92 6.72 -10.20
CA PHE A 181 -13.14 6.43 -9.45
C PHE A 181 -12.84 6.01 -8.01
N CYS A 182 -11.96 5.03 -7.80
CA CYS A 182 -11.58 4.58 -6.46
C CYS A 182 -10.88 5.68 -5.64
N LEU A 183 -9.95 6.43 -6.25
CA LEU A 183 -9.23 7.52 -5.57
C LEU A 183 -10.19 8.62 -5.11
N TRP A 184 -11.12 9.03 -5.96
CA TRP A 184 -12.11 10.07 -5.65
C TRP A 184 -13.13 9.59 -4.62
N THR A 185 -13.71 8.42 -4.81
CA THR A 185 -14.71 7.89 -3.86
C THR A 185 -14.13 7.61 -2.48
N ASP A 186 -12.92 7.05 -2.39
CA ASP A 186 -12.22 6.88 -1.11
C ASP A 186 -11.88 8.23 -0.49
N GLY A 187 -11.31 9.17 -1.25
CA GLY A 187 -10.93 10.48 -0.73
C GLY A 187 -12.14 11.27 -0.22
N LEU A 188 -13.26 11.22 -0.94
CA LEU A 188 -14.52 11.84 -0.51
C LEU A 188 -15.10 11.13 0.73
N SER A 189 -15.01 9.80 0.80
CA SER A 189 -15.42 9.06 2.00
C SER A 189 -14.62 9.49 3.22
N VAL A 190 -13.30 9.65 3.07
CA VAL A 190 -12.39 10.14 4.10
C VAL A 190 -12.74 11.56 4.55
N LEU A 191 -13.04 12.47 3.60
CA LEU A 191 -13.46 13.84 3.93
C LEU A 191 -14.75 13.87 4.74
N LEU A 192 -15.65 12.93 4.48
CA LEU A 192 -16.91 12.77 5.21
C LEU A 192 -16.77 11.97 6.51
N GLY A 193 -15.55 11.63 6.93
CA GLY A 193 -15.31 10.85 8.14
C GLY A 193 -15.75 9.39 8.05
N ARG A 194 -15.87 8.84 6.83
CA ARG A 194 -16.25 7.46 6.55
C ARG A 194 -15.02 6.64 6.19
N ASP A 195 -15.11 5.32 6.38
CA ASP A 195 -14.07 4.39 5.97
C ASP A 195 -13.96 4.27 4.45
N MET A 196 -12.74 4.11 3.97
CA MET A 196 -12.46 3.75 2.58
C MET A 196 -12.93 2.32 2.31
N SER A 197 -13.53 2.07 1.15
CA SER A 197 -14.08 0.74 0.83
C SER A 197 -13.70 0.24 -0.56
N SER A 198 -12.95 1.03 -1.33
CA SER A 198 -12.56 0.66 -2.69
C SER A 198 -11.63 -0.56 -2.74
N GLU A 199 -11.65 -1.23 -3.88
CA GLU A 199 -10.72 -2.30 -4.21
C GLU A 199 -9.26 -1.82 -4.27
N CYS A 200 -9.04 -0.58 -4.75
CA CYS A 200 -7.71 0.02 -4.78
C CYS A 200 -7.14 0.18 -3.38
N MET A 201 -7.93 0.66 -2.40
CA MET A 201 -7.46 0.74 -1.01
C MET A 201 -7.08 -0.63 -0.47
N ARG A 202 -7.90 -1.67 -0.68
CA ARG A 202 -7.62 -3.03 -0.18
C ARG A 202 -6.32 -3.59 -0.76
N SER A 203 -6.13 -3.43 -2.07
CA SER A 203 -4.92 -3.87 -2.77
C SER A 203 -3.68 -3.12 -2.29
N GLU A 204 -3.77 -1.78 -2.18
CA GLU A 204 -2.66 -0.97 -1.66
C GLU A 204 -2.30 -1.32 -0.21
N LEU A 205 -3.30 -1.54 0.64
CA LEU A 205 -3.09 -1.94 2.03
C LEU A 205 -2.38 -3.29 2.13
N ASP A 206 -2.78 -4.28 1.33
CA ASP A 206 -2.15 -5.59 1.34
C ASP A 206 -0.70 -5.53 0.85
N ILE A 207 -0.42 -4.74 -0.20
CA ILE A 207 0.95 -4.50 -0.69
C ILE A 207 1.80 -3.84 0.39
N LEU A 208 1.29 -2.79 1.04
CA LEU A 208 2.01 -2.07 2.10
C LEU A 208 2.26 -2.97 3.32
N LEU A 209 1.26 -3.74 3.75
CA LEU A 209 1.39 -4.70 4.86
C LEU A 209 2.39 -5.79 4.53
N SER A 210 2.32 -6.39 3.35
CA SER A 210 3.25 -7.42 2.91
C SER A 210 4.69 -6.90 2.92
N MET A 211 4.90 -5.68 2.40
CA MET A 211 6.22 -5.05 2.38
C MET A 211 6.72 -4.73 3.80
N GLU A 212 5.89 -4.10 4.64
CA GLU A 212 6.29 -3.75 6.01
C GLU A 212 6.62 -5.00 6.83
N ILE A 213 5.81 -6.05 6.75
CA ILE A 213 6.08 -7.33 7.41
C ILE A 213 7.41 -7.92 6.92
N LYS A 214 7.65 -7.96 5.60
CA LYS A 214 8.91 -8.44 5.04
C LYS A 214 10.12 -7.66 5.55
N LEU A 215 10.00 -6.33 5.69
CA LEU A 215 11.06 -5.50 6.26
C LEU A 215 11.34 -5.81 7.73
N ARG A 216 10.30 -6.06 8.54
CA ARG A 216 10.46 -6.42 9.96
C ARG A 216 11.04 -7.82 10.16
N LEU A 217 10.81 -8.72 9.21
CA LEU A 217 11.29 -10.10 9.27
C LEU A 217 12.66 -10.31 8.63
N LEU A 218 13.33 -9.26 8.14
CA LEU A 218 14.66 -9.37 7.52
C LEU A 218 15.70 -10.01 8.44
N ASP A 219 15.71 -9.64 9.73
CA ASP A 219 16.68 -10.18 10.70
C ASP A 219 16.36 -11.62 11.13
N LEU A 220 15.15 -12.09 10.82
CA LEU A 220 14.67 -13.44 11.15
C LEU A 220 14.70 -14.38 9.93
N GLU A 221 15.38 -14.00 8.85
CA GLU A 221 15.48 -14.83 7.65
C GLU A 221 16.14 -16.18 7.98
N ASN A 222 15.43 -17.27 7.68
CA ASN A 222 15.82 -18.66 8.01
C ASN A 222 15.82 -19.02 9.52
N VAL A 223 15.29 -18.16 10.38
CA VAL A 223 15.07 -18.48 11.81
C VAL A 223 13.64 -18.98 11.99
N PRO A 224 13.42 -20.15 12.63
CA PRO A 224 12.07 -20.62 12.88
C PRO A 224 11.36 -19.70 13.87
N ILE A 225 10.19 -19.18 13.49
CA ILE A 225 9.34 -18.37 14.36
C ILE A 225 8.48 -19.33 15.19
N PRO A 226 8.54 -19.29 16.54
CA PRO A 226 7.73 -20.15 17.37
C PRO A 226 6.26 -19.74 17.32
N ASP A 227 5.35 -20.72 17.41
CA ASP A 227 3.90 -20.47 17.43
C ASP A 227 3.44 -19.77 18.71
N CYS A 228 4.11 -20.05 19.82
CA CYS A 228 3.86 -19.44 21.13
C CYS A 228 5.04 -18.57 21.55
N ALA A 229 4.74 -17.43 22.18
CA ALA A 229 5.76 -16.58 22.76
C ALA A 229 6.58 -17.35 23.81
N PRO A 230 7.93 -17.35 23.74
CA PRO A 230 8.76 -17.99 24.75
C PRO A 230 8.55 -17.33 26.11
N PRO A 231 8.61 -18.10 27.22
CA PRO A 231 8.38 -17.55 28.56
C PRO A 231 9.42 -16.50 28.91
N VAL A 232 8.96 -15.33 29.36
CA VAL A 232 9.85 -14.27 29.84
C VAL A 232 10.45 -14.71 31.18
N PRO A 233 11.80 -14.78 31.33
CA PRO A 233 12.42 -15.17 32.58
C PRO A 233 12.11 -14.16 33.68
N LYS A 234 12.12 -14.60 34.95
CA LYS A 234 11.98 -13.69 36.09
C LYS A 234 13.09 -12.62 36.04
N PRO A 235 12.81 -11.38 36.46
CA PRO A 235 13.85 -10.37 36.60
C PRO A 235 15.03 -10.89 37.42
N PRO A 236 16.27 -10.53 37.06
CA PRO A 236 17.44 -10.87 37.86
C PRO A 236 17.29 -10.40 39.32
N SER A 237 17.91 -11.13 40.26
CA SER A 237 17.85 -10.80 41.69
C SER A 237 18.59 -9.51 42.05
N ASN A 238 19.45 -9.03 41.16
CA ASN A 238 20.20 -7.78 41.31
C ASN A 238 20.39 -7.11 39.95
N PHE A 239 20.71 -5.82 39.98
CA PHE A 239 20.99 -5.00 38.78
C PHE A 239 22.50 -4.71 38.64
N ASN A 240 23.36 -5.62 39.12
CA ASN A 240 24.81 -5.49 38.96
C ASN A 240 25.21 -6.00 37.57
N PHE A 241 25.12 -5.12 36.58
CA PHE A 241 25.42 -5.46 35.20
C PHE A 241 26.90 -5.79 35.01
N CYS A 242 27.21 -6.84 34.24
CA CYS A 242 28.59 -7.22 33.92
C CYS A 242 29.31 -6.21 33.01
N TYR A 243 28.59 -5.25 32.46
CA TYR A 243 29.11 -4.21 31.57
C TYR A 243 28.73 -2.85 32.11
N ASP A 244 29.72 -1.96 32.23
CA ASP A 244 29.48 -0.56 32.51
C ASP A 244 29.18 0.15 31.18
N LEU A 245 27.92 0.57 31.02
CA LEU A 245 27.47 1.27 29.81
C LEU A 245 28.12 2.65 29.66
N SER A 246 28.73 3.21 30.73
CA SER A 246 29.44 4.49 30.69
C SER A 246 30.73 4.45 29.84
N GLN A 247 31.40 3.29 29.71
CA GLN A 247 32.59 3.15 28.87
C GLN A 247 32.25 2.71 27.43
N ALA A 248 31.06 2.15 27.22
CA ALA A 248 30.61 1.68 25.90
C ALA A 248 30.24 2.82 24.94
N GLU A 249 29.96 4.04 25.43
CA GLU A 249 29.67 5.21 24.60
C GLU A 249 30.86 5.61 23.70
N GLN A 250 32.11 5.35 24.11
CA GLN A 250 33.30 5.65 23.31
C GLN A 250 33.58 4.62 22.20
N TYR A 251 33.27 3.34 22.43
CA TYR A 251 33.51 2.26 21.45
C TYR A 251 32.32 2.01 20.51
N THR A 252 31.09 2.28 20.94
CA THR A 252 29.89 2.06 20.12
C THR A 252 29.83 2.99 18.92
N SER A 253 30.37 4.21 18.98
CA SER A 253 30.35 5.13 17.84
C SER A 253 31.15 4.64 16.61
N THR A 254 32.14 3.74 16.78
CA THR A 254 32.96 3.22 15.66
C THR A 254 32.51 1.85 15.15
N MET A 255 31.95 1.00 16.03
CA MET A 255 31.41 -0.31 15.65
C MET A 255 29.96 -0.26 15.13
N THR A 256 29.10 0.60 15.70
CA THR A 256 27.76 0.83 15.15
C THR A 256 27.85 1.37 13.73
N ASP A 257 28.81 2.24 13.43
CA ASP A 257 28.99 2.78 12.07
C ASP A 257 29.43 1.72 11.04
N LYS A 258 30.24 0.73 11.45
CA LYS A 258 30.65 -0.38 10.58
C LYS A 258 29.52 -1.40 10.37
N MET A 259 28.77 -1.76 11.43
CA MET A 259 27.62 -2.65 11.32
C MET A 259 26.45 -1.99 10.56
N ARG A 260 26.22 -0.69 10.78
CA ARG A 260 25.23 0.13 10.06
C ARG A 260 25.61 0.28 8.59
N LYS A 261 26.90 0.40 8.24
CA LYS A 261 27.36 0.37 6.83
C LYS A 261 27.18 -1.00 6.16
N LYS A 262 27.35 -2.10 6.90
CA LYS A 262 27.20 -3.47 6.37
C LYS A 262 25.72 -3.85 6.21
N SER A 263 24.87 -3.55 7.20
CA SER A 263 23.41 -3.68 7.13
C SER A 263 22.83 -2.78 6.04
N ARG A 264 23.26 -1.50 5.92
CA ARG A 264 22.87 -0.62 4.80
C ARG A 264 23.21 -1.21 3.43
N LYS A 265 24.37 -1.86 3.25
CA LYS A 265 24.74 -2.50 1.98
C LYS A 265 23.85 -3.69 1.62
N SER A 266 23.50 -4.54 2.59
CA SER A 266 22.59 -5.66 2.36
C SER A 266 21.15 -5.18 2.13
N HIS A 267 20.68 -4.21 2.93
CA HIS A 267 19.37 -3.60 2.78
C HIS A 267 19.24 -2.84 1.45
N CYS A 268 20.29 -2.16 0.97
CA CYS A 268 20.30 -1.52 -0.36
C CYS A 268 20.23 -2.53 -1.52
N ARG A 269 20.82 -3.73 -1.40
CA ARG A 269 20.75 -4.75 -2.46
C ARG A 269 19.35 -5.34 -2.56
N ILE A 270 18.73 -5.67 -1.42
CA ILE A 270 17.36 -6.17 -1.36
C ILE A 270 16.37 -5.07 -1.76
N PHE A 271 16.61 -3.82 -1.35
CA PHE A 271 15.85 -2.65 -1.80
C PHE A 271 15.95 -2.43 -3.30
N ASN A 272 17.13 -2.56 -3.91
CA ASN A 272 17.25 -2.49 -5.37
C ASN A 272 16.49 -3.62 -6.05
N GLU A 273 16.50 -4.85 -5.53
CA GLU A 273 15.65 -5.92 -6.08
C GLU A 273 14.15 -5.67 -5.87
N LEU A 274 13.75 -5.13 -4.72
CA LEU A 274 12.35 -4.85 -4.38
C LEU A 274 11.81 -3.65 -5.15
N ILE A 275 12.58 -2.57 -5.25
CA ILE A 275 12.32 -1.44 -6.15
C ILE A 275 12.27 -1.97 -7.57
N CYS A 276 13.24 -2.75 -8.07
CA CYS A 276 13.16 -3.29 -9.43
C CYS A 276 11.93 -4.17 -9.66
N LYS A 277 11.49 -4.98 -8.68
CA LYS A 277 10.25 -5.79 -8.77
C LYS A 277 8.99 -4.94 -8.68
N LEU A 278 9.01 -3.88 -7.87
CA LEU A 278 7.94 -2.90 -7.74
C LEU A 278 7.83 -2.04 -9.01
N TRP A 279 8.95 -1.55 -9.53
CA TRP A 279 9.09 -0.83 -10.80
C TRP A 279 8.68 -1.71 -11.97
N TRP A 280 9.03 -3.01 -11.97
CA TRP A 280 8.58 -3.95 -12.99
C TRP A 280 7.07 -4.21 -12.94
N LYS A 281 6.48 -4.38 -11.75
CA LYS A 281 5.02 -4.52 -11.59
C LYS A 281 4.26 -3.22 -11.92
N ILE A 282 4.81 -2.06 -11.59
CA ILE A 282 4.23 -0.74 -11.91
C ILE A 282 4.36 -0.43 -13.41
N SER A 283 5.48 -0.78 -14.04
CA SER A 283 5.71 -0.60 -15.49
C SER A 283 4.80 -1.46 -16.37
N ILE A 284 4.20 -2.53 -15.82
CA ILE A 284 3.19 -3.34 -16.51
C ILE A 284 1.77 -2.72 -16.39
N TRP A 285 1.56 -1.75 -15.48
CA TRP A 285 0.23 -1.22 -15.13
C TRP A 285 -0.03 0.25 -15.54
N SER A 286 0.91 0.99 -16.15
CA SER A 286 0.59 2.32 -16.72
C SER A 286 1.61 2.79 -17.78
N PRO A 287 1.16 3.17 -19.00
CA PRO A 287 1.97 3.88 -19.99
C PRO A 287 1.97 5.42 -19.81
N THR A 288 1.40 5.97 -18.72
CA THR A 288 1.23 7.43 -18.58
C THR A 288 1.80 8.01 -17.28
N ASN A 289 2.50 9.15 -17.41
CA ASN A 289 3.31 9.92 -16.45
C ASN A 289 2.61 10.43 -15.15
N LYS A 290 1.43 9.91 -14.75
CA LYS A 290 0.66 10.45 -13.61
C LYS A 290 0.88 9.72 -12.27
N GLN A 291 1.80 8.74 -12.21
CA GLN A 291 2.06 7.90 -11.04
C GLN A 291 3.33 8.23 -10.22
N ASP A 292 4.14 9.21 -10.63
CA ASP A 292 5.43 9.53 -9.98
C ASP A 292 5.30 9.93 -8.50
N PHE A 293 4.15 10.47 -8.09
CA PHE A 293 3.91 10.86 -6.69
C PHE A 293 3.68 9.67 -5.75
N TRP A 294 3.07 8.58 -6.23
CA TRP A 294 2.81 7.38 -5.43
C TRP A 294 4.14 6.72 -5.03
N LEU A 295 5.09 6.70 -5.96
CA LEU A 295 6.47 6.26 -5.73
C LEU A 295 7.17 7.15 -4.72
N SER A 296 7.05 8.49 -4.81
CA SER A 296 7.74 9.38 -3.87
C SER A 296 7.27 9.24 -2.42
N GLN A 297 5.95 9.21 -2.17
CA GLN A 297 5.43 9.12 -0.80
C GLN A 297 5.67 7.75 -0.15
N THR A 298 5.45 6.66 -0.90
CA THR A 298 5.72 5.31 -0.39
C THR A 298 7.21 5.07 -0.22
N CYS A 299 8.05 5.45 -1.18
CA CYS A 299 9.51 5.36 -1.03
C CYS A 299 10.00 6.20 0.15
N ASN A 300 9.50 7.42 0.36
CA ASN A 300 9.90 8.26 1.50
C ASN A 300 9.46 7.65 2.84
N PHE A 301 8.26 7.08 2.93
CA PHE A 301 7.78 6.35 4.11
C PHE A 301 8.73 5.18 4.47
N PHE A 302 9.03 4.30 3.50
CA PHE A 302 9.93 3.16 3.74
C PHE A 302 11.38 3.61 3.96
N PHE A 303 11.84 4.65 3.27
CA PHE A 303 13.19 5.21 3.43
C PHE A 303 13.42 5.77 4.82
N LYS A 304 12.46 6.53 5.38
CA LYS A 304 12.53 7.03 6.75
C LYS A 304 12.63 5.90 7.76
N ARG A 305 11.84 4.84 7.61
CA ARG A 305 11.87 3.65 8.50
C ARG A 305 13.14 2.82 8.37
N LEU A 306 13.70 2.70 7.17
CA LEU A 306 14.96 1.97 6.93
C LEU A 306 16.19 2.72 7.46
N LEU A 307 16.20 4.06 7.41
CA LEU A 307 17.32 4.87 7.90
C LEU A 307 17.25 5.17 9.40
N CYS A 308 16.03 5.24 9.93
CA CYS A 308 15.71 5.42 11.34
C CYS A 308 14.75 4.31 11.78
N PRO A 309 15.22 3.06 11.97
CA PRO A 309 14.41 2.07 12.67
C PRO A 309 14.08 2.66 14.05
N PRO A 310 12.82 2.53 14.55
CA PRO A 310 12.50 2.98 15.89
C PRO A 310 13.43 2.25 16.85
N LEU A 311 14.32 3.00 17.48
CA LEU A 311 15.09 2.53 18.62
C LEU A 311 14.07 2.22 19.71
N VAL A 312 13.73 0.95 19.89
CA VAL A 312 13.12 0.50 21.14
C VAL A 312 14.23 0.59 22.19
N THR A 313 14.43 1.81 22.69
CA THR A 313 15.26 2.06 23.86
C THR A 313 14.31 2.00 25.05
N CYS A 314 14.24 0.83 25.67
CA CYS A 314 13.67 0.71 27.01
C CYS A 314 14.61 1.44 27.97
N ILE A 315 14.33 2.72 28.23
CA ILE A 315 14.91 3.44 29.36
C ILE A 315 13.76 3.74 30.32
N ASN A 316 13.81 3.11 31.50
CA ASN A 316 12.97 3.37 32.66
C ASN A 316 11.45 3.18 32.51
N GLY A 317 11.00 2.08 31.90
CA GLY A 317 9.62 1.59 32.09
C GLY A 317 8.50 2.44 31.47
N THR A 318 8.82 3.45 30.65
CA THR A 318 7.83 4.18 29.85
C THR A 318 8.15 4.04 28.37
N CYS A 319 7.26 3.37 27.62
CA CYS A 319 7.29 3.35 26.16
C CYS A 319 6.85 4.72 25.62
N LEU A 320 7.81 5.62 25.36
CA LEU A 320 7.55 6.83 24.58
C LEU A 320 7.93 6.56 23.12
N ASN A 321 6.92 6.51 22.25
CA ASN A 321 7.12 6.59 20.80
C ASN A 321 7.70 7.98 20.48
N LEU A 322 8.99 8.07 20.18
CA LEU A 322 9.61 9.26 19.60
C LEU A 322 9.27 9.36 18.11
N LEU A 323 8.00 9.63 17.80
CA LEU A 323 7.53 10.13 16.51
C LEU A 323 6.44 11.17 16.75
N SER A 324 6.82 12.29 17.38
CA SER A 324 6.00 13.50 17.42
C SER A 324 6.90 14.74 17.45
N VAL A 325 7.40 15.13 16.28
CA VAL A 325 7.57 16.53 15.85
C VAL A 325 7.37 16.57 14.35
#